data_AF-A0A7Y4ZSM7-F1
#
_entry.id   AF-A0A7Y4ZSM7-F1
#
_cell.length_a   1.000
_cell.length_b   1.000
_cell.length_c   1.000
_cell.angle_alpha   90.00
_cell.angle_beta   90.00
_cell.angle_gamma   90.00
#
_symmetry.space_group_name_H-M   'P 1'
#
loop_
_entity.id
_entity.type
_entity.pdbx_description
1 polymer ?
#
loop_
_entity_poly.entity_id
_entity_poly.type
_entity_poly.pdbx_seq_one_letter_code
_entity_poly.pdbx_strand_id
1 'polypeptide(L)'
;MRSHTIPREGLAHPILESIPEDRVLDMVLGFAEPLTPQAAEMLQATVNQWAEDLQRASEGQTQFRIGFNGQALSVALFGVERPHPHLDALVQAVTKAGLAFAEIVYGLQEVDADGDPGSFVEDPRIDLGSDSFGELVTPQDRADAVTVKAASASSDDDDEDDEDDEDNDAKMLAFWRASFDATRPAPPFLDPQGMFSVLTLNDGGMVTERRSLLPYAPKLRVGYGLVNVDDRPAEDRDRQVSDGIRRAFEGSFPAGARPPLLNAAGEEDGTCDCISAYGRRGWRFAVDREAMLALYPFDFRYREYELLAGLADAIAALGLAPVIHWDRGGVYLINLWEAGSDAAAA
;
A
#
# COMPACT_ATOMS: atom_id res chain seq x y z
N MET A 1 -9.83 14.12 12.85
CA MET A 1 -9.55 13.69 11.46
C MET A 1 -9.78 12.19 11.44
N ARG A 2 -10.80 11.69 10.75
CA ARG A 2 -11.06 10.25 10.66
C ARG A 2 -10.23 9.75 9.48
N SER A 3 -9.27 8.86 9.73
CA SER A 3 -8.41 8.33 8.68
C SER A 3 -9.11 7.15 8.01
N HIS A 4 -8.93 7.05 6.70
CA HIS A 4 -9.54 6.04 5.85
C HIS A 4 -8.43 5.12 5.33
N THR A 5 -8.63 3.81 5.34
CA THR A 5 -7.65 2.82 4.89
C THR A 5 -8.30 1.91 3.86
N ILE A 6 -7.58 1.53 2.81
CA ILE A 6 -8.05 0.59 1.78
C ILE A 6 -6.95 -0.45 1.55
N PRO A 7 -7.11 -1.74 1.93
CA PRO A 7 -6.40 -2.80 1.25
C PRO A 7 -6.93 -2.89 -0.19
N ARG A 8 -6.07 -2.72 -1.20
CA ARG A 8 -6.50 -2.71 -2.60
C ARG A 8 -6.65 -4.10 -3.21
N GLU A 9 -6.29 -5.16 -2.50
CA GLU A 9 -6.89 -6.48 -2.82
C GLU A 9 -8.41 -6.46 -2.62
N GLY A 10 -8.94 -5.36 -2.08
CA GLY A 10 -10.33 -5.22 -1.71
C GLY A 10 -10.61 -6.27 -0.65
N LEU A 11 -11.72 -6.93 -0.83
CA LEU A 11 -12.16 -7.95 0.09
C LEU A 11 -11.32 -9.25 0.00
N ALA A 12 -10.46 -9.39 -1.02
CA ALA A 12 -9.64 -10.59 -1.25
C ALA A 12 -8.33 -10.62 -0.44
N HIS A 13 -8.07 -9.62 0.40
CA HIS A 13 -6.91 -9.62 1.29
C HIS A 13 -6.99 -10.81 2.25
N PRO A 14 -5.94 -11.64 2.44
CA PRO A 14 -6.00 -12.84 3.29
C PRO A 14 -6.42 -12.57 4.74
N ILE A 15 -6.08 -11.39 5.28
CA ILE A 15 -6.55 -10.93 6.61
C ILE A 15 -8.08 -10.86 6.74
N LEU A 16 -8.80 -10.79 5.61
CA LEU A 16 -10.26 -10.74 5.55
C LEU A 16 -10.89 -12.12 5.30
N GLU A 17 -10.10 -13.20 5.23
CA GLU A 17 -10.64 -14.56 5.13
C GLU A 17 -11.38 -14.97 6.43
N SER A 18 -10.86 -14.54 7.58
CA SER A 18 -11.49 -14.68 8.89
C SER A 18 -11.25 -13.43 9.72
N ILE A 19 -12.32 -12.74 10.12
CA ILE A 19 -12.25 -11.63 11.07
C ILE A 19 -12.22 -12.25 12.49
N PRO A 20 -11.23 -11.93 13.33
CA PRO A 20 -11.24 -12.35 14.74
C PRO A 20 -12.50 -11.83 15.48
N GLU A 21 -12.95 -12.54 16.51
CA GLU A 21 -14.19 -12.19 17.24
C GLU A 21 -14.13 -10.82 17.93
N ASP A 22 -12.93 -10.36 18.29
CA ASP A 22 -12.64 -9.07 18.92
C ASP A 22 -12.42 -7.94 17.89
N ARG A 23 -12.74 -8.20 16.61
CA ARG A 23 -12.52 -7.30 15.49
C ARG A 23 -13.79 -7.12 14.66
N VAL A 24 -13.89 -5.97 14.02
CA VAL A 24 -14.97 -5.63 13.09
C VAL A 24 -14.38 -5.17 11.77
N LEU A 25 -14.96 -5.64 10.67
CA LEU A 25 -14.65 -5.12 9.34
C LEU A 25 -15.65 -4.04 8.98
N ASP A 26 -15.18 -2.81 8.90
CA ASP A 26 -15.96 -1.66 8.44
C ASP A 26 -15.71 -1.43 6.95
N MET A 27 -16.79 -1.18 6.20
CA MET A 27 -16.78 -0.76 4.81
C MET A 27 -17.45 0.60 4.69
N VAL A 28 -16.82 1.54 4.00
CA VAL A 28 -17.43 2.85 3.67
C VAL A 28 -17.53 2.99 2.15
N LEU A 29 -18.73 3.22 1.64
CA LEU A 29 -19.01 3.57 0.25
C LEU A 29 -19.22 5.09 0.16
N GLY A 30 -18.26 5.80 -0.41
CA GLY A 30 -18.30 7.25 -0.59
C GLY A 30 -18.86 7.65 -1.95
N PHE A 31 -19.77 8.62 -1.98
CA PHE A 31 -20.37 9.15 -3.21
C PHE A 31 -19.68 10.46 -3.64
N ALA A 32 -19.46 10.64 -4.94
CA ALA A 32 -18.78 11.84 -5.46
C ALA A 32 -19.51 13.15 -5.10
N GLU A 33 -20.83 13.07 -5.02
CA GLU A 33 -21.73 14.16 -4.63
C GLU A 33 -22.74 13.61 -3.61
N PRO A 34 -23.32 14.46 -2.75
CA PRO A 34 -24.45 14.07 -1.91
C PRO A 34 -25.56 13.44 -2.74
N LEU A 35 -26.10 12.32 -2.27
CA LEU A 35 -27.20 11.67 -2.97
C LEU A 35 -28.45 12.55 -2.94
N THR A 36 -29.17 12.60 -4.06
CA THR A 36 -30.51 13.19 -4.08
C THR A 36 -31.45 12.39 -3.16
N PRO A 37 -32.55 12.96 -2.65
CA PRO A 37 -33.49 12.23 -1.80
C PRO A 37 -33.98 10.91 -2.42
N GLN A 38 -34.26 10.91 -3.73
CA GLN A 38 -34.64 9.71 -4.47
C GLN A 38 -33.53 8.66 -4.52
N ALA A 39 -32.29 9.08 -4.75
CA ALA A 39 -31.14 8.18 -4.75
C ALA A 39 -30.85 7.62 -3.35
N ALA A 40 -31.03 8.41 -2.30
CA ALA A 40 -30.91 7.98 -0.91
C ALA A 40 -32.00 6.96 -0.51
N GLU A 41 -33.26 7.16 -0.92
CA GLU A 41 -34.33 6.18 -0.73
C GLU A 41 -34.03 4.86 -1.45
N MET A 42 -33.50 4.93 -2.67
CA MET A 42 -33.10 3.76 -3.44
C MET A 42 -31.91 3.03 -2.80
N LEU A 43 -30.93 3.76 -2.28
CA LEU A 43 -29.82 3.19 -1.52
C LEU A 43 -30.34 2.47 -0.28
N GLN A 44 -31.21 3.12 0.51
CA GLN A 44 -31.77 2.54 1.72
C GLN A 44 -32.54 1.24 1.43
N ALA A 45 -33.36 1.21 0.38
CA ALA A 45 -34.07 0.01 -0.04
C ALA A 45 -33.11 -1.12 -0.45
N THR A 46 -32.05 -0.78 -1.19
CA THR A 46 -31.01 -1.73 -1.63
C THR A 46 -30.26 -2.33 -0.44
N VAL A 47 -29.85 -1.48 0.52
CA VAL A 47 -29.13 -1.89 1.73
C VAL A 47 -30.02 -2.74 2.65
N ASN A 48 -31.29 -2.39 2.81
CA ASN A 48 -32.24 -3.18 3.60
C ASN A 48 -32.42 -4.58 3.00
N GLN A 49 -32.56 -4.70 1.68
CA GLN A 49 -32.67 -6.00 1.02
C GLN A 49 -31.40 -6.84 1.22
N TRP A 50 -30.23 -6.23 1.04
CA TRP A 50 -28.95 -6.89 1.29
C TRP A 50 -28.82 -7.37 2.74
N ALA A 51 -29.23 -6.53 3.70
CA ALA A 51 -29.19 -6.85 5.13
C ALA A 51 -30.08 -8.06 5.47
N GLU A 52 -31.30 -8.13 4.91
CA GLU A 52 -32.18 -9.29 5.06
C GLU A 52 -31.57 -10.56 4.47
N ASP A 53 -30.92 -10.45 3.31
CA ASP A 53 -30.26 -11.58 2.65
C ASP A 53 -29.06 -12.09 3.46
N LEU A 54 -28.27 -11.18 4.04
CA LEU A 54 -27.17 -11.50 4.95
C LEU A 54 -27.66 -12.19 6.23
N GLN A 55 -28.72 -11.67 6.86
CA GLN A 55 -29.32 -12.31 8.04
C GLN A 55 -29.81 -13.72 7.73
N ARG A 56 -30.43 -13.91 6.56
CA ARG A 56 -30.91 -15.23 6.13
C ARG A 56 -29.76 -16.20 5.87
N ALA A 57 -28.68 -15.74 5.23
CA ALA A 57 -27.52 -16.56 4.91
C ALA A 57 -26.71 -16.98 6.14
N SER A 58 -26.72 -16.15 7.19
CA SER A 58 -26.00 -16.39 8.45
C SER A 58 -26.84 -17.05 9.54
N GLU A 59 -28.05 -17.52 9.22
CA GLU A 59 -29.01 -18.06 10.20
C GLU A 59 -29.28 -17.10 11.38
N GLY A 60 -29.16 -15.78 11.13
CA GLY A 60 -29.32 -14.73 12.13
C GLY A 60 -28.16 -14.56 13.11
N GLN A 61 -27.03 -15.23 12.90
CA GLN A 61 -25.86 -15.15 13.80
C GLN A 61 -24.99 -13.93 13.52
N THR A 62 -25.05 -13.36 12.31
CA THR A 62 -24.27 -12.18 11.97
C THR A 62 -24.86 -10.91 12.58
N GLN A 63 -24.00 -10.13 13.24
CA GLN A 63 -24.30 -8.77 13.64
C GLN A 63 -23.68 -7.79 12.63
N PHE A 64 -24.43 -6.74 12.31
CA PHE A 64 -23.93 -5.65 11.48
C PHE A 64 -24.53 -4.33 11.88
N ARG A 65 -23.84 -3.24 11.52
CA ARG A 65 -24.32 -1.87 11.68
C ARG A 65 -24.27 -1.17 10.35
N ILE A 66 -25.29 -0.36 10.08
CA ILE A 66 -25.41 0.43 8.86
C ILE A 66 -25.58 1.88 9.28
N GLY A 67 -24.77 2.76 8.71
CA GLY A 67 -24.87 4.20 8.86
C GLY A 67 -24.92 4.89 7.50
N PHE A 68 -25.77 5.92 7.36
CA PHE A 68 -25.78 6.76 6.17
C PHE A 68 -25.89 8.23 6.59
N ASN A 69 -25.04 9.08 6.02
CA ASN A 69 -24.99 10.51 6.36
C ASN A 69 -25.30 11.44 5.17
N GLY A 70 -25.78 10.92 4.04
CA GLY A 70 -26.06 11.68 2.82
C GLY A 70 -24.95 11.62 1.76
N GLN A 71 -23.70 11.40 2.17
CA GLN A 71 -22.52 11.34 1.28
C GLN A 71 -21.76 10.03 1.35
N ALA A 72 -21.97 9.24 2.40
CA ALA A 72 -21.34 7.95 2.56
C ALA A 72 -22.26 6.95 3.27
N LEU A 73 -22.17 5.70 2.85
CA LEU A 73 -22.75 4.53 3.52
C LEU A 73 -21.63 3.80 4.25
N SER A 74 -21.75 3.62 5.56
CA SER A 74 -20.87 2.78 6.38
C SER A 74 -21.58 1.48 6.75
N VAL A 75 -20.87 0.37 6.67
CA VAL A 75 -21.32 -0.97 6.99
C VAL A 75 -20.24 -1.68 7.80
N ALA A 76 -20.53 -1.97 9.06
CA ALA A 76 -19.64 -2.70 9.95
C ALA A 76 -20.15 -4.13 10.15
N LEU A 77 -19.31 -5.14 9.90
CA LEU A 77 -19.60 -6.57 10.02
C LEU A 77 -18.85 -7.20 11.21
N PHE A 78 -19.58 -7.86 12.10
CA PHE A 78 -19.05 -8.45 13.32
C PHE A 78 -19.14 -9.98 13.26
N GLY A 79 -18.03 -10.67 13.56
CA GLY A 79 -18.00 -12.13 13.66
C GLY A 79 -18.45 -12.87 12.39
N VAL A 80 -18.33 -12.24 11.22
CA VAL A 80 -18.77 -12.83 9.95
C VAL A 80 -17.67 -13.75 9.42
N GLU A 81 -17.98 -15.02 9.27
CA GLU A 81 -17.11 -15.94 8.54
C GLU A 81 -17.10 -15.55 7.06
N ARG A 82 -15.92 -15.29 6.50
CA ARG A 82 -15.74 -14.84 5.11
C ARG A 82 -16.62 -13.62 4.79
N PRO A 83 -16.35 -12.44 5.36
CA PRO A 83 -17.12 -11.21 5.11
C PRO A 83 -17.14 -10.77 3.63
N HIS A 84 -16.13 -11.18 2.85
CA HIS A 84 -15.95 -10.74 1.46
C HIS A 84 -17.18 -10.93 0.58
N PRO A 85 -17.76 -12.14 0.42
CA PRO A 85 -18.83 -12.33 -0.54
C PRO A 85 -20.06 -11.49 -0.19
N HIS A 86 -20.25 -11.19 1.09
CA HIS A 86 -21.35 -10.35 1.56
C HIS A 86 -21.15 -8.87 1.22
N LEU A 87 -19.94 -8.33 1.42
CA LEU A 87 -19.65 -6.94 1.06
C LEU A 87 -19.61 -6.75 -0.47
N ASP A 88 -19.07 -7.72 -1.22
CA ASP A 88 -19.11 -7.70 -2.69
C ASP A 88 -20.54 -7.72 -3.23
N ALA A 89 -21.42 -8.53 -2.63
CA ALA A 89 -22.84 -8.54 -2.98
C ALA A 89 -23.52 -7.18 -2.74
N LEU A 90 -23.15 -6.46 -1.67
CA LEU A 90 -23.66 -5.10 -1.43
C LEU A 90 -23.19 -4.13 -2.52
N VAL A 91 -21.90 -4.15 -2.85
CA VAL A 91 -21.32 -3.29 -3.89
C VAL A 91 -22.03 -3.54 -5.22
N GLN A 92 -22.19 -4.81 -5.62
CA GLN A 92 -22.90 -5.18 -6.85
C GLN A 92 -24.37 -4.73 -6.83
N ALA A 93 -25.05 -4.84 -5.69
CA ALA A 93 -26.44 -4.39 -5.55
C ALA A 93 -26.56 -2.87 -5.72
N VAL A 94 -25.68 -2.09 -5.09
CA VAL A 94 -25.63 -0.63 -5.22
C VAL A 94 -25.33 -0.22 -6.66
N THR A 95 -24.35 -0.85 -7.31
CA THR A 95 -24.04 -0.60 -8.73
C THR A 95 -25.23 -0.95 -9.63
N LYS A 96 -25.90 -2.08 -9.40
CA LYS A 96 -27.09 -2.50 -10.17
C LYS A 96 -28.27 -1.55 -10.00
N ALA A 97 -28.38 -0.90 -8.84
CA ALA A 97 -29.36 0.16 -8.60
C ALA A 97 -29.04 1.46 -9.36
N GLY A 98 -27.91 1.53 -10.08
CA GLY A 98 -27.50 2.71 -10.84
C GLY A 98 -26.89 3.82 -9.99
N LEU A 99 -26.48 3.50 -8.76
CA LEU A 99 -25.81 4.44 -7.86
C LEU A 99 -24.29 4.35 -8.10
N ALA A 100 -23.73 5.41 -8.67
CA ALA A 100 -22.29 5.55 -8.83
C ALA A 100 -21.68 6.04 -7.52
N PHE A 101 -20.76 5.26 -6.96
CA PHE A 101 -19.90 5.68 -5.86
C PHE A 101 -18.51 6.05 -6.39
N ALA A 102 -17.83 6.95 -5.69
CA ALA A 102 -16.48 7.40 -6.01
C ALA A 102 -15.41 6.46 -5.42
N GLU A 103 -15.71 5.89 -4.25
CA GLU A 103 -14.73 5.14 -3.47
C GLU A 103 -15.39 4.03 -2.63
N ILE A 104 -14.58 3.03 -2.31
CA ILE A 104 -14.89 1.98 -1.34
C ILE A 104 -13.69 1.86 -0.40
N VAL A 105 -13.93 1.99 0.88
CA VAL A 105 -12.92 1.95 1.94
C VAL A 105 -13.18 0.75 2.83
N TYR A 106 -12.14 0.03 3.25
CA TYR A 106 -12.27 -1.10 4.19
C TYR A 106 -11.27 -0.96 5.34
N GLY A 107 -11.74 -1.10 6.58
CA GLY A 107 -10.88 -1.06 7.74
C GLY A 107 -11.21 -2.14 8.74
N LEU A 108 -10.18 -2.72 9.34
CA LEU A 108 -10.32 -3.58 10.51
C LEU A 108 -10.23 -2.70 11.76
N GLN A 109 -11.21 -2.79 12.63
CA GLN A 109 -11.25 -2.05 13.91
C GLN A 109 -11.35 -3.03 15.06
N GLU A 110 -10.85 -2.64 16.23
CA GLU A 110 -11.15 -3.32 17.48
C GLU A 110 -12.63 -3.17 17.83
N VAL A 111 -13.19 -4.13 18.53
CA VAL A 111 -14.51 -3.97 19.15
C VAL A 111 -14.29 -3.48 20.58
N ASP A 112 -14.88 -2.34 20.94
CA ASP A 112 -14.77 -1.81 22.29
C ASP A 112 -15.67 -2.57 23.30
N ALA A 113 -15.62 -2.17 24.57
CA ALA A 113 -16.36 -2.84 25.64
C ALA A 113 -17.89 -2.77 25.47
N ASP A 114 -18.40 -1.80 24.70
CA ASP A 114 -19.83 -1.62 24.42
C ASP A 114 -20.26 -2.37 23.14
N GLY A 115 -19.32 -3.03 22.47
CA GLY A 115 -19.56 -3.71 21.20
C GLY A 115 -19.57 -2.75 20.01
N ASP A 116 -19.03 -1.54 20.17
CA ASP A 116 -18.92 -0.54 19.12
C ASP A 116 -17.58 -0.67 18.38
N PRO A 117 -17.52 -0.29 17.08
CA PRO A 117 -16.24 -0.16 16.38
C PRO A 117 -15.34 0.87 17.06
N GLY A 118 -14.16 0.42 17.49
CA GLY A 118 -13.16 1.19 18.23
C GLY A 118 -12.04 1.73 17.34
N SER A 119 -10.78 1.52 17.74
CA SER A 119 -9.62 2.00 16.98
C SER A 119 -9.30 1.06 15.81
N PHE A 120 -8.74 1.60 14.73
CA PHE A 120 -8.23 0.77 13.63
C PHE A 120 -7.05 -0.08 14.09
N VAL A 121 -7.00 -1.31 13.59
CA VAL A 121 -5.95 -2.27 13.92
C VAL A 121 -4.87 -2.21 12.87
N GLU A 122 -3.62 -2.22 13.33
CA GLU A 122 -2.45 -2.36 12.49
C GLU A 122 -2.34 -3.79 11.94
N ASP A 123 -1.66 -3.96 10.81
CA ASP A 123 -1.46 -5.26 10.19
C ASP A 123 -0.72 -6.23 11.14
N PRO A 124 -1.31 -7.36 11.55
CA PRO A 124 -0.68 -8.32 12.46
C PRO A 124 0.52 -9.03 11.83
N ARG A 125 0.77 -8.87 10.52
CA ARG A 125 2.00 -9.34 9.86
C ARG A 125 3.20 -8.43 10.14
N ILE A 126 2.94 -7.21 10.64
CA ILE A 126 3.98 -6.28 11.06
C ILE A 126 4.17 -6.51 12.57
N ASP A 127 5.07 -7.42 12.93
CA ASP A 127 5.56 -7.50 14.31
C ASP A 127 6.54 -6.34 14.52
N LEU A 128 6.00 -5.22 15.00
CA LEU A 128 6.82 -4.05 15.29
C LEU A 128 7.69 -4.23 16.53
N GLY A 129 7.46 -5.23 17.39
CA GLY A 129 8.05 -5.26 18.72
C GLY A 129 7.56 -4.10 19.59
N SER A 130 7.28 -4.36 20.87
CA SER A 130 6.82 -3.32 21.81
C SER A 130 7.81 -2.18 22.03
N ASP A 131 9.06 -2.36 21.64
CA ASP A 131 10.19 -1.47 21.96
C ASP A 131 10.58 -0.54 20.80
N SER A 132 9.92 -0.63 19.65
CA SER A 132 10.26 0.15 18.43
C SER A 132 9.57 1.52 18.36
N PHE A 133 8.82 1.90 19.38
CA PHE A 133 8.19 3.21 19.46
C PHE A 133 9.20 4.22 20.03
N GLY A 134 10.11 4.69 19.17
CA GLY A 134 10.67 6.02 19.35
C GLY A 134 9.53 7.04 19.40
N GLU A 135 9.68 8.09 20.21
CA GLU A 135 8.69 9.17 20.32
C GLU A 135 8.23 9.62 18.92
N LEU A 136 6.92 9.79 18.74
CA LEU A 136 6.32 10.26 17.49
C LEU A 136 7.05 11.51 17.00
N VAL A 137 7.84 11.37 15.92
CA VAL A 137 8.52 12.48 15.27
C VAL A 137 7.45 13.46 14.80
N THR A 138 7.40 14.61 15.45
CA THR A 138 6.40 15.63 15.15
C THR A 138 6.68 16.26 13.79
N PRO A 139 5.68 16.89 13.14
CA PRO A 139 5.93 17.70 11.95
C PRO A 139 7.01 18.78 12.15
N GLN A 140 7.20 19.24 13.40
CA GLN A 140 8.24 20.18 13.78
C GLN A 140 9.63 19.53 13.76
N ASP A 141 9.78 18.32 14.31
CA ASP A 141 11.04 17.57 14.32
C ASP A 141 11.53 17.27 12.89
N ARG A 142 10.60 17.04 11.94
CA ARG A 142 10.94 16.89 10.51
C ARG A 142 11.35 18.20 9.85
N ALA A 143 10.69 19.31 10.17
CA ALA A 143 11.06 20.63 9.64
C ALA A 143 12.45 21.07 10.15
N ASP A 144 12.76 20.74 11.40
CA ASP A 144 14.04 21.03 12.02
C ASP A 144 15.15 20.14 11.43
N ALA A 145 14.89 18.85 11.17
CA ALA A 145 15.83 17.95 10.50
C ALA A 145 16.20 18.37 9.06
N VAL A 146 15.24 18.93 8.30
CA VAL A 146 15.48 19.46 6.95
C VAL A 146 16.30 20.76 7.00
N THR A 147 16.13 21.56 8.05
CA THR A 147 16.85 22.82 8.23
C THR A 147 18.31 22.60 8.67
N VAL A 148 18.56 21.55 9.47
CA VAL A 148 19.93 21.19 9.91
C VAL A 148 20.79 20.67 8.76
N LYS A 149 20.23 19.90 7.82
CA LYS A 149 21.00 19.36 6.66
C LYS A 149 21.39 20.41 5.61
N ALA A 150 20.75 21.58 5.61
CA ALA A 150 21.11 22.70 4.72
C ALA A 150 22.17 23.64 5.33
N ALA A 151 22.52 23.48 6.62
CA ALA A 151 23.43 24.35 7.34
C ALA A 151 24.79 23.71 7.69
N SER A 152 24.94 22.38 7.62
CA SER A 152 26.20 21.69 7.93
C SER A 152 27.03 21.35 6.67
N ALA A 153 27.63 22.40 6.08
CA ALA A 153 28.75 22.26 5.15
C ALA A 153 30.00 22.96 5.72
N SER A 154 30.29 22.68 6.99
CA SER A 154 31.56 22.87 7.72
C SER A 154 31.22 22.50 9.16
N SER A 155 31.82 21.51 9.80
CA SER A 155 33.23 21.48 10.18
C SER A 155 33.63 20.08 10.59
N ASP A 156 34.93 19.82 10.51
CA ASP A 156 35.63 18.77 11.24
C ASP A 156 35.20 18.72 12.72
N ASP A 157 35.21 17.52 13.31
CA ASP A 157 34.99 17.18 14.74
C ASP A 157 33.55 16.80 15.18
N ASP A 158 33.01 15.69 14.67
CA ASP A 158 31.99 14.89 15.39
C ASP A 158 32.36 13.39 15.27
N ASP A 159 33.18 12.90 16.21
CA ASP A 159 33.57 11.50 16.43
C ASP A 159 32.50 10.72 17.26
N GLU A 160 31.26 11.21 17.31
CA GLU A 160 30.14 10.55 18.00
C GLU A 160 29.16 10.04 16.93
N ASP A 161 29.10 8.70 16.77
CA ASP A 161 28.02 7.88 16.19
C ASP A 161 28.48 6.70 15.28
N ASP A 162 29.72 6.21 15.40
CA ASP A 162 30.16 4.98 14.70
C ASP A 162 29.44 3.69 15.19
N GLU A 163 28.73 3.70 16.33
CA GLU A 163 28.01 2.52 16.84
C GLU A 163 26.70 2.23 16.07
N ASP A 164 26.18 3.18 15.29
CA ASP A 164 24.91 3.01 14.56
C ASP A 164 25.07 2.28 13.21
N ASP A 165 26.27 2.26 12.63
CA ASP A 165 26.52 1.70 11.30
C ASP A 165 26.54 0.15 11.29
N GLU A 166 27.16 -0.49 12.29
CA GLU A 166 27.22 -1.97 12.38
C GLU A 166 25.82 -2.59 12.54
N ASP A 167 24.96 -1.93 13.32
CA ASP A 167 23.58 -2.35 13.54
C ASP A 167 22.72 -2.18 12.29
N ASN A 168 22.98 -1.14 11.50
CA ASN A 168 22.26 -0.89 10.25
C ASN A 168 22.61 -1.93 9.16
N ASP A 169 23.89 -2.27 9.02
CA ASP A 169 24.33 -3.31 8.07
C ASP A 169 23.76 -4.69 8.40
N ALA A 170 23.72 -5.05 9.70
CA ALA A 170 23.11 -6.29 10.15
C ALA A 170 21.60 -6.33 9.86
N LYS A 171 20.89 -5.21 10.11
CA LYS A 171 19.45 -5.07 9.81
C LYS A 171 19.18 -5.14 8.31
N MET A 172 19.98 -4.46 7.49
CA MET A 172 19.86 -4.48 6.03
C MET A 172 20.11 -5.89 5.47
N LEU A 173 21.12 -6.61 5.99
CA LEU A 173 21.38 -7.98 5.60
C LEU A 173 20.25 -8.94 6.01
N ALA A 174 19.66 -8.75 7.20
CA ALA A 174 18.51 -9.52 7.65
C ALA A 174 17.28 -9.27 6.76
N PHE A 175 16.99 -7.99 6.44
CA PHE A 175 15.95 -7.60 5.50
C PHE A 175 16.15 -8.22 4.11
N TRP A 176 17.37 -8.13 3.59
CA TRP A 176 17.74 -8.72 2.30
C TRP A 176 17.46 -10.22 2.27
N ARG A 177 17.92 -10.97 3.28
CA ARG A 177 17.69 -12.43 3.38
C ARG A 177 16.20 -12.75 3.46
N ALA A 178 15.45 -12.03 4.30
CA ALA A 178 14.02 -12.24 4.46
C ALA A 178 13.23 -11.94 3.17
N SER A 179 13.67 -10.97 2.36
CA SER A 179 13.02 -10.60 1.09
C SER A 179 12.95 -11.74 0.07
N PHE A 180 13.91 -12.67 0.10
CA PHE A 180 13.96 -13.83 -0.79
C PHE A 180 13.51 -15.14 -0.12
N ASP A 181 13.24 -15.14 1.19
CA ASP A 181 12.70 -16.29 1.89
C ASP A 181 11.20 -16.42 1.63
N ALA A 182 10.82 -17.39 0.82
CA ALA A 182 9.42 -17.63 0.47
C ALA A 182 8.55 -18.01 1.68
N THR A 183 9.15 -18.48 2.76
CA THR A 183 8.47 -19.06 3.93
C THR A 183 8.14 -18.05 5.02
N ARG A 184 8.67 -16.83 4.97
CA ARG A 184 8.50 -15.81 6.02
C ARG A 184 8.11 -14.45 5.44
N PRO A 185 7.24 -13.67 6.11
CA PRO A 185 7.02 -12.27 5.73
C PRO A 185 8.35 -11.51 5.69
N ALA A 186 8.53 -10.63 4.70
CA ALA A 186 9.67 -9.71 4.69
C ALA A 186 9.32 -8.55 5.63
N PRO A 187 10.08 -8.29 6.70
CA PRO A 187 9.84 -7.13 7.54
C PRO A 187 10.06 -5.84 6.72
N PRO A 188 9.32 -4.75 6.96
CA PRO A 188 9.67 -3.46 6.39
C PRO A 188 11.02 -2.99 6.97
N PHE A 189 11.91 -2.49 6.12
CA PHE A 189 13.20 -1.91 6.52
C PHE A 189 13.10 -0.40 6.69
N LEU A 190 12.35 0.28 5.81
CA LEU A 190 12.00 1.69 5.96
C LEU A 190 10.56 1.82 6.48
N ASP A 191 10.26 2.86 7.26
CA ASP A 191 8.92 3.20 7.73
C ASP A 191 8.10 2.01 8.32
N PRO A 192 8.54 1.44 9.45
CA PRO A 192 7.89 0.28 10.05
C PRO A 192 6.43 0.57 10.46
N GLN A 193 6.09 1.82 10.77
CA GLN A 193 4.77 2.25 11.26
C GLN A 193 3.67 2.30 10.19
N GLY A 194 4.00 1.93 8.95
CA GLY A 194 3.06 1.97 7.83
C GLY A 194 3.07 3.32 7.12
N MET A 195 2.76 3.26 5.83
CA MET A 195 3.00 4.33 4.89
C MET A 195 2.03 5.49 5.15
N PHE A 196 2.55 6.54 5.79
CA PHE A 196 1.85 7.80 6.00
C PHE A 196 2.32 8.82 4.95
N SER A 197 1.39 9.34 4.16
CA SER A 197 1.65 10.38 3.17
C SER A 197 0.78 11.60 3.45
N VAL A 198 1.35 12.79 3.25
CA VAL A 198 0.63 14.06 3.28
C VAL A 198 0.74 14.68 1.89
N LEU A 199 -0.40 15.06 1.32
CA LEU A 199 -0.49 15.81 0.08
C LEU A 199 -1.04 17.20 0.39
N THR A 200 -0.27 18.23 0.04
CA THR A 200 -0.70 19.63 0.14
C THR A 200 -1.35 20.05 -1.17
N LEU A 201 -2.61 20.48 -1.10
CA LEU A 201 -3.38 21.00 -2.22
C LEU A 201 -2.97 22.44 -2.56
N ASN A 202 -3.33 22.88 -3.76
CA ASN A 202 -3.02 24.23 -4.26
C ASN A 202 -3.63 25.37 -3.42
N ASP A 203 -4.68 25.10 -2.66
CA ASP A 203 -5.31 26.05 -1.74
C ASP A 203 -4.67 26.05 -0.33
N GLY A 204 -3.59 25.27 -0.14
CA GLY A 204 -2.93 25.08 1.14
C GLY A 204 -3.61 24.05 2.04
N GLY A 205 -4.72 23.44 1.60
CA GLY A 205 -5.34 22.31 2.26
C GLY A 205 -4.38 21.11 2.32
N MET A 206 -4.52 20.26 3.34
CA MET A 206 -3.76 19.03 3.46
C MET A 206 -4.70 17.84 3.45
N VAL A 207 -4.38 16.85 2.63
CA VAL A 207 -5.00 15.53 2.63
C VAL A 207 -3.96 14.54 3.09
N THR A 208 -4.34 13.58 3.92
CA THR A 208 -3.42 12.55 4.40
C THR A 208 -3.90 11.17 3.96
N GLU A 209 -2.97 10.37 3.47
CA GLU A 209 -3.16 8.95 3.25
C GLU A 209 -2.46 8.23 4.41
N ARG A 210 -3.22 7.48 5.22
CA ARG A 210 -2.64 6.56 6.21
C ARG A 210 -3.07 5.16 5.83
N ARG A 211 -2.10 4.25 5.73
CA ARG A 211 -2.38 2.84 5.44
C ARG A 211 -2.07 1.99 6.64
N SER A 212 -3.10 1.34 7.18
CA SER A 212 -2.93 0.38 8.28
C SER A 212 -2.39 -0.98 7.81
N LEU A 213 -2.34 -1.24 6.51
CA LEU A 213 -1.85 -2.50 5.92
C LEU A 213 -0.79 -2.23 4.85
N LEU A 214 0.25 -3.07 4.82
CA LEU A 214 1.25 -3.05 3.75
C LEU A 214 0.62 -3.52 2.42
N PRO A 215 1.02 -2.98 1.27
CA PRO A 215 0.54 -3.46 -0.03
C PRO A 215 0.86 -4.94 -0.21
N TYR A 216 -0.16 -5.73 -0.56
CA TYR A 216 0.03 -7.12 -0.93
C TYR A 216 -0.32 -7.35 -2.40
N ALA A 217 0.57 -8.05 -3.10
CA ALA A 217 0.39 -8.46 -4.46
C ALA A 217 0.57 -9.98 -4.55
N PRO A 218 -0.48 -10.74 -4.95
CA PRO A 218 -0.37 -12.18 -5.06
C PRO A 218 0.83 -12.57 -5.91
N LYS A 219 1.60 -13.56 -5.45
CA LYS A 219 2.81 -14.09 -6.13
C LYS A 219 3.97 -13.10 -6.23
N LEU A 220 3.91 -11.96 -5.55
CA LEU A 220 4.99 -10.99 -5.48
C LEU A 220 5.35 -10.71 -4.02
N ARG A 221 6.62 -10.82 -3.68
CA ARG A 221 7.12 -10.36 -2.39
C ARG A 221 7.53 -8.90 -2.52
N VAL A 222 7.01 -8.05 -1.65
CA VAL A 222 7.31 -6.62 -1.62
C VAL A 222 8.15 -6.35 -0.38
N GLY A 223 9.44 -6.11 -0.56
CA GLY A 223 10.31 -5.60 0.48
C GLY A 223 10.20 -4.08 0.54
N TYR A 224 9.62 -3.55 1.62
CA TYR A 224 9.52 -2.10 1.81
C TYR A 224 10.86 -1.56 2.34
N GLY A 225 11.54 -0.78 1.53
CA GLY A 225 12.91 -0.34 1.75
C GLY A 225 13.81 -0.72 0.59
N LEU A 226 14.85 0.08 0.38
CA LEU A 226 15.92 -0.19 -0.58
C LEU A 226 17.13 -0.76 0.16
N VAL A 227 17.83 -1.66 -0.53
CA VAL A 227 19.19 -2.04 -0.12
C VAL A 227 20.20 -1.17 -0.86
N ASN A 228 21.41 -1.09 -0.33
CA ASN A 228 22.53 -0.53 -1.08
C ASN A 228 22.79 -1.38 -2.32
N VAL A 229 22.85 -0.74 -3.47
CA VAL A 229 23.08 -1.38 -4.78
C VAL A 229 24.25 -0.73 -5.48
N ASP A 230 25.04 -1.55 -6.19
CA ASP A 230 26.08 -1.09 -7.09
C ASP A 230 25.53 -0.95 -8.51
N ASP A 231 25.79 0.17 -9.16
CA ASP A 231 25.47 0.36 -10.57
C ASP A 231 26.37 -0.49 -11.46
N ARG A 232 25.81 -1.00 -12.56
CA ARG A 232 26.54 -1.82 -13.54
C ARG A 232 26.45 -1.19 -14.93
N PRO A 233 27.41 -1.49 -15.83
CA PRO A 233 27.32 -1.07 -17.22
C PRO A 233 26.03 -1.59 -17.88
N ALA A 234 25.44 -0.77 -18.75
CA ALA A 234 24.25 -1.13 -19.49
C ALA A 234 24.48 -2.34 -20.42
N GLU A 235 23.46 -3.19 -20.53
CA GLU A 235 23.45 -4.41 -21.33
C GLU A 235 22.17 -4.53 -22.19
N ASP A 236 22.19 -5.41 -23.21
CA ASP A 236 21.02 -5.64 -24.08
C ASP A 236 19.77 -6.08 -23.31
N ARG A 237 19.98 -6.80 -22.19
CA ARG A 237 18.90 -7.29 -21.32
C ARG A 237 18.12 -6.15 -20.66
N ASP A 238 18.74 -5.00 -20.44
CA ASP A 238 18.11 -3.86 -19.74
C ASP A 238 16.99 -3.26 -20.57
N ARG A 239 17.20 -3.18 -21.90
CA ARG A 239 16.15 -2.78 -22.84
C ARG A 239 14.99 -3.77 -22.83
N GLN A 240 15.27 -5.07 -22.78
CA GLN A 240 14.23 -6.10 -22.73
C GLN A 240 13.39 -5.99 -21.44
N VAL A 241 14.03 -5.72 -20.30
CA VAL A 241 13.34 -5.50 -19.03
C VAL A 241 12.49 -4.23 -19.08
N SER A 242 13.05 -3.13 -19.58
CA SER A 242 12.36 -1.85 -19.76
C SER A 242 11.12 -1.99 -20.65
N ASP A 243 11.26 -2.65 -21.80
CA ASP A 243 10.15 -2.93 -22.74
C ASP A 243 9.08 -3.83 -22.10
N GLY A 244 9.49 -4.81 -21.29
CA GLY A 244 8.61 -5.71 -20.56
C GLY A 244 7.77 -4.96 -19.52
N ILE A 245 8.39 -4.09 -18.73
CA ILE A 245 7.69 -3.26 -17.73
C ILE A 245 6.72 -2.30 -18.42
N ARG A 246 7.15 -1.60 -19.48
CA ARG A 246 6.27 -0.71 -20.26
C ARG A 246 5.02 -1.44 -20.71
N ARG A 247 5.18 -2.61 -21.36
CA ARG A 247 4.07 -3.42 -21.85
C ARG A 247 3.12 -3.85 -20.72
N ALA A 248 3.66 -4.23 -19.57
CA ALA A 248 2.82 -4.63 -18.44
C ALA A 248 2.03 -3.43 -17.87
N PHE A 249 2.63 -2.23 -17.82
CA PHE A 249 1.91 -1.02 -17.43
C PHE A 249 0.80 -0.65 -18.42
N GLU A 250 0.93 -1.00 -19.71
CA GLU A 250 -0.18 -0.84 -20.67
C GLU A 250 -1.40 -1.68 -20.32
N GLY A 251 -1.19 -2.85 -19.71
CA GLY A 251 -2.27 -3.74 -19.28
C GLY A 251 -2.84 -3.40 -17.90
N SER A 252 -2.02 -2.86 -16.99
CA SER A 252 -2.42 -2.67 -15.59
C SER A 252 -2.93 -1.27 -15.25
N PHE A 253 -2.59 -0.24 -16.04
CA PHE A 253 -3.04 1.13 -15.81
C PHE A 253 -4.15 1.55 -16.78
N PRO A 254 -5.10 2.40 -16.34
CA PRO A 254 -6.05 3.04 -17.25
C PRO A 254 -5.34 3.84 -18.35
N ALA A 255 -5.97 3.93 -19.52
CA ALA A 255 -5.48 4.76 -20.61
C ALA A 255 -5.26 6.21 -20.14
N GLY A 256 -4.07 6.76 -20.38
CA GLY A 256 -3.69 8.11 -19.98
C GLY A 256 -3.21 8.27 -18.54
N ALA A 257 -3.27 7.21 -17.72
CA ALA A 257 -2.78 7.22 -16.33
C ALA A 257 -1.50 6.37 -16.15
N ARG A 258 -0.80 6.08 -17.24
CA ARG A 258 0.41 5.26 -17.25
C ARG A 258 1.59 6.09 -16.75
N PRO A 259 2.28 5.69 -15.67
CA PRO A 259 3.46 6.40 -15.24
C PRO A 259 4.60 6.20 -16.26
N PRO A 260 5.41 7.23 -16.53
CA PRO A 260 6.65 7.07 -17.29
C PRO A 260 7.65 6.21 -16.49
N LEU A 261 8.53 5.51 -17.20
CA LEU A 261 9.73 4.95 -16.57
C LEU A 261 10.80 6.02 -16.51
N LEU A 262 11.29 6.25 -15.30
CA LEU A 262 12.35 7.17 -14.98
C LEU A 262 13.59 6.40 -14.51
N ASN A 263 14.76 7.03 -14.57
CA ASN A 263 15.96 6.53 -13.88
C ASN A 263 15.94 6.88 -12.39
N ALA A 264 16.99 6.48 -11.65
CA ALA A 264 17.08 6.73 -10.22
C ALA A 264 17.09 8.22 -9.82
N ALA A 265 17.51 9.10 -10.74
CA ALA A 265 17.47 10.55 -10.55
C ALA A 265 16.10 11.18 -10.85
N GLY A 266 15.13 10.39 -11.33
CA GLY A 266 13.80 10.86 -11.72
C GLY A 266 13.74 11.43 -13.14
N GLU A 267 14.73 11.18 -13.98
CA GLU A 267 14.76 11.65 -15.37
C GLU A 267 14.12 10.61 -16.30
N GLU A 268 13.33 11.07 -17.27
CA GLU A 268 12.70 10.21 -18.26
C GLU A 268 13.71 9.81 -19.35
N ASP A 269 14.38 8.67 -19.16
CA ASP A 269 15.22 8.04 -20.19
C ASP A 269 14.61 6.76 -20.78
N GLY A 270 13.50 6.28 -20.19
CA GLY A 270 12.75 5.12 -20.65
C GLY A 270 13.49 3.78 -20.47
N THR A 271 14.55 3.75 -19.65
CA THR A 271 15.39 2.58 -19.41
C THR A 271 15.50 2.22 -17.93
N CYS A 272 15.73 0.95 -17.64
CA CYS A 272 16.11 0.49 -16.31
C CYS A 272 17.64 0.42 -16.20
N ASP A 273 18.18 0.85 -15.07
CA ASP A 273 19.59 0.74 -14.73
C ASP A 273 19.92 -0.71 -14.33
N CYS A 274 20.97 -1.30 -14.88
CA CYS A 274 21.47 -2.58 -14.37
C CYS A 274 22.15 -2.35 -13.01
N ILE A 275 21.80 -3.15 -12.01
CA ILE A 275 22.33 -3.04 -10.65
C ILE A 275 22.79 -4.40 -10.11
N SER A 276 23.55 -4.40 -9.02
CA SER A 276 23.80 -5.60 -8.20
C SER A 276 23.81 -5.30 -6.71
N ALA A 277 23.41 -6.30 -5.92
CA ALA A 277 23.54 -6.28 -4.46
C ALA A 277 23.73 -7.71 -3.94
N TYR A 278 24.64 -7.89 -2.99
CA TYR A 278 24.88 -9.18 -2.31
C TYR A 278 24.99 -10.38 -3.27
N GLY A 279 25.74 -10.22 -4.37
CA GLY A 279 25.95 -11.26 -5.38
C GLY A 279 24.76 -11.53 -6.31
N ARG A 280 23.63 -10.83 -6.15
CA ARG A 280 22.50 -10.87 -7.09
C ARG A 280 22.58 -9.72 -8.07
N ARG A 281 22.18 -10.00 -9.30
CA ARG A 281 21.96 -9.00 -10.35
C ARG A 281 20.48 -8.57 -10.35
N GLY A 282 20.25 -7.31 -10.69
CA GLY A 282 18.90 -6.76 -10.82
C GLY A 282 18.83 -5.58 -11.79
N TRP A 283 17.66 -4.95 -11.76
CA TRP A 283 17.34 -3.75 -12.52
C TRP A 283 16.65 -2.74 -11.61
N ARG A 284 17.00 -1.48 -11.74
CA ARG A 284 16.41 -0.37 -11.01
C ARG A 284 15.73 0.59 -11.97
N PHE A 285 14.59 1.12 -11.55
CA PHE A 285 13.93 2.22 -12.23
C PHE A 285 13.12 3.01 -11.21
N ALA A 286 12.64 4.17 -11.61
CA ALA A 286 11.71 4.95 -10.83
C ALA A 286 10.41 5.21 -11.59
N VAL A 287 9.36 5.53 -10.84
CA VAL A 287 8.14 6.13 -11.39
C VAL A 287 7.83 7.43 -10.64
N ASP A 288 7.31 8.40 -11.38
CA ASP A 288 6.92 9.70 -10.82
C ASP A 288 5.83 9.51 -9.76
N ARG A 289 6.08 10.04 -8.56
CA ARG A 289 5.13 10.02 -7.45
C ARG A 289 3.82 10.71 -7.80
N GLU A 290 3.85 11.80 -8.56
CA GLU A 290 2.64 12.52 -8.97
C GLU A 290 1.83 11.73 -10.00
N ALA A 291 2.50 11.07 -10.96
CA ALA A 291 1.84 10.18 -11.91
C ALA A 291 1.16 8.98 -11.23
N MET A 292 1.66 8.60 -10.05
CA MET A 292 1.06 7.58 -9.21
C MET A 292 -0.15 8.08 -8.43
N LEU A 293 -0.47 9.38 -8.39
CA LEU A 293 -1.67 9.87 -7.70
C LEU A 293 -2.93 9.53 -8.50
N ALA A 294 -3.94 9.05 -7.77
CA ALA A 294 -5.33 9.05 -8.20
C ALA A 294 -6.09 9.96 -7.23
N LEU A 295 -6.50 11.11 -7.75
CA LEU A 295 -7.27 12.10 -6.99
C LEU A 295 -8.75 11.77 -7.01
N TYR A 296 -9.37 11.85 -5.84
CA TYR A 296 -10.81 11.77 -5.63
C TYR A 296 -11.29 13.11 -5.03
N PRO A 297 -12.59 13.42 -5.07
CA PRO A 297 -13.10 14.72 -4.58
C PRO A 297 -12.72 15.05 -3.12
N PHE A 298 -12.50 14.05 -2.27
CA PHE A 298 -12.21 14.23 -0.84
C PHE A 298 -11.01 13.42 -0.32
N ASP A 299 -10.32 12.68 -1.18
CA ASP A 299 -9.18 11.83 -0.81
C ASP A 299 -8.23 11.66 -2.00
N PHE A 300 -7.06 11.07 -1.76
CA PHE A 300 -6.21 10.57 -2.82
C PHE A 300 -5.70 9.17 -2.45
N ARG A 301 -5.35 8.40 -3.47
CA ARG A 301 -4.57 7.18 -3.27
C ARG A 301 -3.42 7.14 -4.25
N TYR A 302 -2.37 6.42 -3.91
CA TYR A 302 -1.40 6.03 -4.93
C TYR A 302 -1.86 4.80 -5.72
N ARG A 303 -1.51 4.78 -7.00
CA ARG A 303 -1.80 3.72 -7.99
C ARG A 303 -0.92 2.49 -7.84
N GLU A 304 -0.42 2.24 -6.65
CA GLU A 304 0.70 1.31 -6.46
C GLU A 304 0.38 -0.12 -6.76
N TYR A 305 -0.82 -0.63 -6.54
CA TYR A 305 -1.08 -1.99 -6.98
C TYR A 305 -1.31 -2.09 -8.50
N GLU A 306 -1.48 -0.98 -9.26
CA GLU A 306 -1.56 -1.01 -10.73
C GLU A 306 -0.11 -1.20 -11.19
N LEU A 307 0.80 -0.51 -10.49
CA LEU A 307 2.22 -0.77 -10.51
C LEU A 307 2.55 -2.22 -10.08
N LEU A 308 2.17 -2.70 -8.89
CA LEU A 308 2.53 -4.05 -8.39
C LEU A 308 1.91 -5.16 -9.24
N ALA A 309 0.68 -5.01 -9.73
CA ALA A 309 0.05 -5.97 -10.63
C ALA A 309 0.79 -6.01 -11.98
N GLY A 310 1.08 -4.83 -12.56
CA GLY A 310 1.90 -4.74 -13.77
C GLY A 310 3.29 -5.32 -13.57
N LEU A 311 3.92 -5.08 -12.42
CA LEU A 311 5.23 -5.65 -12.10
C LEU A 311 5.18 -7.16 -11.90
N ALA A 312 4.16 -7.70 -11.24
CA ALA A 312 3.98 -9.14 -11.11
C ALA A 312 3.87 -9.82 -12.50
N ASP A 313 3.11 -9.22 -13.42
CA ASP A 313 3.00 -9.70 -14.81
C ASP A 313 4.32 -9.58 -15.57
N ALA A 314 5.01 -8.45 -15.44
CA ALA A 314 6.33 -8.22 -16.08
C ALA A 314 7.37 -9.23 -15.56
N ILE A 315 7.46 -9.41 -14.24
CA ILE A 315 8.38 -10.32 -13.57
C ILE A 315 8.14 -11.76 -14.06
N ALA A 316 6.89 -12.20 -14.08
CA ALA A 316 6.54 -13.52 -14.58
C ALA A 316 6.91 -13.70 -16.06
N ALA A 317 6.60 -12.71 -16.90
CA ALA A 317 6.88 -12.75 -18.34
C ALA A 317 8.38 -12.71 -18.67
N LEU A 318 9.16 -11.98 -17.87
CA LEU A 318 10.60 -11.83 -18.05
C LEU A 318 11.41 -12.96 -17.38
N GLY A 319 10.78 -13.78 -16.55
CA GLY A 319 11.46 -14.82 -15.77
C GLY A 319 12.35 -14.24 -14.67
N LEU A 320 11.91 -13.15 -14.03
CA LEU A 320 12.58 -12.51 -12.90
C LEU A 320 12.19 -13.18 -11.58
N ALA A 321 12.94 -12.90 -10.52
CA ALA A 321 12.55 -13.31 -9.18
C ALA A 321 11.26 -12.58 -8.76
N PRO A 322 10.32 -13.26 -8.08
CA PRO A 322 9.07 -12.66 -7.60
C PRO A 322 9.29 -11.81 -6.34
N VAL A 323 10.27 -10.92 -6.39
CA VAL A 323 10.68 -10.03 -5.29
C VAL A 323 10.93 -8.64 -5.87
N ILE A 324 10.37 -7.63 -5.24
CA ILE A 324 10.76 -6.23 -5.45
C ILE A 324 11.25 -5.62 -4.15
N HIS A 325 12.18 -4.67 -4.28
CA HIS A 325 12.46 -3.68 -3.23
C HIS A 325 12.01 -2.33 -3.72
N TRP A 326 11.42 -1.52 -2.86
CA TRP A 326 11.00 -0.18 -3.26
C TRP A 326 11.10 0.84 -2.14
N ASP A 327 11.13 2.11 -2.49
CA ASP A 327 11.05 3.23 -1.56
C ASP A 327 10.17 4.35 -2.13
N ARG A 328 9.56 5.13 -1.24
CA ARG A 328 8.72 6.29 -1.54
C ARG A 328 9.45 7.57 -1.19
N GLY A 329 10.33 7.98 -2.08
CA GLY A 329 10.99 9.28 -2.00
C GLY A 329 10.24 10.35 -2.78
N GLY A 330 11.02 11.28 -3.36
CA GLY A 330 10.52 12.18 -4.40
C GLY A 330 10.00 11.42 -5.64
N VAL A 331 10.52 10.22 -5.86
CA VAL A 331 10.02 9.23 -6.82
C VAL A 331 9.81 7.88 -6.13
N TYR A 332 9.03 6.99 -6.76
CA TYR A 332 8.97 5.59 -6.35
C TYR A 332 10.16 4.86 -6.98
N LEU A 333 11.20 4.59 -6.20
CA LEU A 333 12.34 3.82 -6.69
C LEU A 333 12.08 2.33 -6.50
N ILE A 334 12.35 1.52 -7.51
CA ILE A 334 11.98 0.11 -7.55
C ILE A 334 13.15 -0.71 -8.08
N ASN A 335 13.53 -1.74 -7.33
CA ASN A 335 14.51 -2.74 -7.74
C ASN A 335 13.81 -4.08 -8.03
N LEU A 336 14.15 -4.67 -9.18
CA LEU A 336 13.75 -6.00 -9.63
C LEU A 336 14.99 -6.90 -9.67
N TRP A 337 14.83 -8.21 -9.47
CA TRP A 337 15.96 -9.13 -9.34
C TRP A 337 15.90 -10.29 -10.33
N GLU A 338 17.05 -10.73 -10.81
CA GLU A 338 17.16 -11.89 -11.68
C GLU A 338 16.77 -13.19 -10.94
N ALA A 339 16.01 -14.07 -11.59
CA ALA A 339 15.69 -15.37 -11.02
C ALA A 339 16.93 -16.27 -10.95
N GLY A 340 17.03 -17.10 -9.91
CA GLY A 340 17.96 -18.24 -9.92
C GLY A 340 19.45 -17.90 -9.71
N SER A 341 19.80 -16.69 -9.28
CA SER A 341 21.06 -16.53 -8.54
C SER A 341 20.83 -17.05 -7.13
N ASP A 342 20.96 -18.36 -6.89
CA ASP A 342 21.35 -18.76 -5.55
C ASP A 342 22.64 -17.98 -5.28
N ALA A 343 22.59 -17.05 -4.32
CA ALA A 343 23.77 -16.64 -3.59
C ALA A 343 24.24 -17.91 -2.87
N ALA A 344 24.79 -18.85 -3.63
CA ALA A 344 25.24 -20.12 -3.14
C ALA A 344 26.38 -19.82 -2.19
N ALA A 345 26.09 -19.86 -0.89
CA ALA A 345 27.06 -19.97 0.19
C ALA A 345 28.21 -18.92 0.17
N ALA A 346 27.88 -17.66 0.44
CA ALA A 346 28.85 -16.70 0.98
C ALA A 346 28.51 -16.41 2.45
#